data_AF-A0A3M3AQ34-F1
#
_entry.id   AF-A0A3M3AQ34-F1
#
_cell.length_a   1.000
_cell.length_b   1.000
_cell.length_c   1.000
_cell.angle_alpha   90.00
_cell.angle_beta   90.00
_cell.angle_gamma   90.00
#
_symmetry.space_group_name_H-M   'P 1'
#
loop_
_entity.id
_entity.type
_entity.pdbx_description
1 polymer ?
#
loop_
_entity_poly.entity_id
_entity_poly.type
_entity_poly.pdbx_seq_one_letter_code
_entity_poly.pdbx_strand_id
1 'polypeptide(L)'
;KAPVLPGVLQVQWAINLGQQLLDLPPDFAGMEVLKFQQLVRPGDRLKLTLRFDATRAKLHFAFHNSENAPCSSGRVVLEGAHA
;
A
#
# COMPACT_ATOMS: atom_id res chain seq x y z
N LYS A 1 -24.73 10.65 2.99
CA LYS A 1 -23.44 10.17 3.53
C LYS A 1 -22.50 9.98 2.34
N ALA A 2 -21.41 10.74 2.22
CA ALA A 2 -20.55 10.65 1.04
C ALA A 2 -19.70 9.36 1.11
N PRO A 3 -19.55 8.60 0.01
CA PRO A 3 -18.75 7.39 -0.02
C PRO A 3 -17.26 7.70 0.20
N VAL A 4 -16.56 6.82 0.93
CA VAL A 4 -15.10 6.89 1.15
C VAL A 4 -14.48 5.55 0.80
N LEU A 5 -13.26 5.56 0.27
CA LEU A 5 -12.52 4.33 0.01
C LEU A 5 -12.04 3.72 1.33
N PRO A 6 -12.46 2.49 1.69
CA PRO A 6 -12.01 1.83 2.90
C PRO A 6 -10.50 1.65 2.92
N GLY A 7 -9.89 1.85 4.09
CA GLY A 7 -8.44 1.68 4.26
C GLY A 7 -7.93 0.29 3.91
N VAL A 8 -8.74 -0.75 4.15
CA VAL A 8 -8.41 -2.14 3.78
C VAL A 8 -8.23 -2.32 2.27
N LEU A 9 -9.01 -1.61 1.44
CA LEU A 9 -8.85 -1.68 -0.01
C LEU A 9 -7.58 -0.97 -0.48
N GLN A 10 -7.18 0.12 0.19
CA GLN A 10 -5.92 0.79 -0.10
C GLN A 10 -4.72 -0.13 0.15
N VAL A 11 -4.75 -0.90 1.24
CA VAL A 11 -3.73 -1.92 1.54
C VAL A 11 -3.73 -3.02 0.48
N GLN A 12 -4.90 -3.56 0.13
CA GLN A 12 -5.01 -4.60 -0.89
C GLN A 12 -4.46 -4.14 -2.25
N TRP A 13 -4.75 -2.90 -2.66
CA TRP A 13 -4.21 -2.34 -3.89
C TRP A 13 -2.68 -2.21 -3.83
N ALA A 14 -2.13 -1.77 -2.69
CA ALA A 14 -0.68 -1.68 -2.52
C ALA A 14 0.00 -3.05 -2.66
N ILE A 15 -0.58 -4.11 -2.07
CA ILE A 15 -0.05 -5.48 -2.15
C ILE A 15 -0.17 -6.01 -3.58
N ASN A 16 -1.36 -5.94 -4.20
CA ASN A 16 -1.60 -6.47 -5.54
C ASN A 16 -0.74 -5.78 -6.59
N LEU A 17 -0.64 -4.45 -6.55
CA LEU A 17 0.22 -3.70 -7.47
C LEU A 17 1.69 -3.95 -7.18
N GLY A 18 2.07 -4.13 -5.90
CA GLY A 18 3.40 -4.56 -5.52
C GLY A 18 3.77 -5.89 -6.18
N GLN A 19 2.95 -6.93 -6.00
CA GLN A 19 3.14 -8.25 -6.59
C GLN A 19 3.26 -8.20 -8.11
N GLN A 20 2.43 -7.39 -8.78
CA GLN A 20 2.45 -7.25 -10.24
C GLN A 20 3.67 -6.48 -10.77
N LEU A 21 4.16 -5.47 -10.04
CA LEU A 21 5.17 -4.54 -10.56
C LEU A 21 6.59 -4.80 -10.04
N LEU A 22 6.73 -5.47 -8.89
CA LEU A 22 8.00 -5.62 -8.18
C LEU A 22 8.40 -7.08 -7.89
N ASP A 23 7.69 -8.06 -8.48
CA ASP A 23 7.93 -9.50 -8.29
C ASP A 23 8.01 -9.89 -6.80
N LEU A 24 7.00 -9.48 -6.05
CA LEU A 24 6.96 -9.67 -4.61
C LEU A 24 6.47 -11.07 -4.25
N PRO A 25 6.92 -11.62 -3.10
CA PRO A 25 6.34 -12.85 -2.58
C PRO A 25 4.81 -12.73 -2.41
N PRO A 26 4.06 -13.82 -2.67
CA PRO A 26 2.60 -13.79 -2.64
C PRO A 26 2.05 -13.66 -1.21
N ASP A 27 2.80 -14.15 -0.22
CA ASP A 27 2.30 -14.39 1.12
C ASP A 27 2.46 -13.16 2.01
N PHE A 28 1.34 -12.75 2.61
CA PHE A 28 1.29 -11.66 3.58
C PHE A 28 1.61 -12.20 4.98
N ALA A 29 2.67 -11.71 5.59
CA ALA A 29 3.08 -12.10 6.94
C ALA A 29 2.61 -11.12 8.03
N GLY A 30 2.34 -9.86 7.68
CA GLY A 30 1.82 -8.90 8.65
C GLY A 30 1.83 -7.43 8.21
N MET A 31 1.24 -6.58 9.05
CA MET A 31 1.24 -5.12 8.91
C MET A 31 2.00 -4.51 10.09
N GLU A 32 2.99 -3.65 9.83
CA GLU A 32 3.77 -3.02 10.90
C GLU A 32 3.32 -1.59 11.20
N VAL A 33 3.10 -0.79 10.16
CA VAL A 33 2.61 0.59 10.31
C VAL A 33 1.56 0.85 9.25
N LEU A 34 0.48 1.51 9.65
CA LEU A 34 -0.58 1.95 8.77
C LEU A 34 -1.11 3.28 9.28
N LYS A 35 -1.07 4.30 8.42
CA LYS A 35 -1.54 5.65 8.77
C LYS A 35 -2.50 6.14 7.70
N PHE A 36 -3.69 6.54 8.12
CA PHE A 36 -4.66 7.26 7.29
C PHE A 36 -4.67 8.72 7.72
N GLN A 37 -4.32 9.61 6.80
CA GLN A 37 -4.16 11.05 7.06
C GLN A 37 -5.26 11.85 6.37
N GLN A 38 -5.65 11.45 5.16
CA GLN A 38 -6.74 12.08 4.43
C GLN A 38 -7.70 11.04 3.87
N LEU A 39 -8.98 11.42 3.77
CA LEU A 39 -10.00 10.60 3.15
C LEU A 39 -9.80 10.58 1.64
N VAL A 40 -9.82 9.38 1.08
CA VAL A 40 -9.89 9.15 -0.35
C VAL A 40 -11.36 8.94 -0.72
N ARG A 41 -11.82 9.64 -1.76
CA ARG A 41 -13.18 9.57 -2.27
C ARG A 41 -13.21 9.00 -3.70
N PRO A 42 -14.35 8.44 -4.14
CA PRO A 42 -14.53 8.08 -5.54
C PRO A 42 -14.29 9.28 -6.46
N GLY A 43 -13.53 9.07 -7.52
CA GLY A 43 -13.13 10.12 -8.47
C GLY A 43 -11.77 10.76 -8.17
N ASP A 44 -11.22 10.58 -6.96
CA ASP A 44 -9.89 11.10 -6.64
C ASP A 44 -8.82 10.40 -7.47
N ARG A 45 -7.89 11.19 -8.01
CA ARG A 45 -6.67 10.67 -8.64
C ARG A 45 -5.60 10.50 -7.57
N LEU A 46 -5.07 9.29 -7.46
CA LEU A 46 -4.04 8.95 -6.50
C LEU A 46 -2.75 8.58 -7.19
N LYS A 47 -1.64 9.00 -6.58
CA LYS A 47 -0.31 8.49 -6.87
C LYS A 47 0.08 7.50 -5.78
N LEU A 48 0.33 6.26 -6.18
CA LEU A 48 0.87 5.22 -5.31
C LEU A 48 2.37 5.09 -5.54
N THR A 49 3.15 5.27 -4.48
CA THR A 49 4.58 4.94 -4.46
C THR A 49 4.76 3.61 -3.76
N LEU A 50 5.47 2.68 -4.39
CA LEU A 50 5.84 1.38 -3.83
C LEU A 50 7.36 1.27 -3.75
N ARG A 51 7.85 0.75 -2.63
CA ARG A 51 9.27 0.41 -2.45
C ARG A 51 9.38 -0.89 -1.69
N PHE A 52 10.01 -1.87 -2.30
CA PHE A 52 10.29 -3.15 -1.65
C PHE A 52 11.72 -3.20 -1.13
N ASP A 53 11.87 -3.68 0.10
CA ASP A 53 13.13 -4.05 0.72
C ASP A 53 13.22 -5.58 0.76
N ALA A 54 13.91 -6.16 -0.22
CA ALA A 54 14.06 -7.60 -0.35
C ALA A 54 14.81 -8.23 0.83
N THR A 55 15.77 -7.51 1.42
CA THR A 55 16.57 -8.02 2.55
C THR A 55 15.73 -8.23 3.81
N ARG A 56 14.66 -7.46 3.96
CA ARG A 56 13.75 -7.51 5.11
C ARG A 56 12.38 -8.07 4.78
N ALA A 57 12.15 -8.42 3.51
CA ALA A 57 10.84 -8.78 2.95
C ALA A 57 9.74 -7.75 3.30
N LYS A 58 10.03 -6.46 3.11
CA LYS A 58 9.12 -5.36 3.49
C LYS A 58 8.69 -4.53 2.31
N LEU A 59 7.39 -4.44 2.08
CA LEU A 59 6.79 -3.51 1.14
C LEU A 59 6.38 -2.22 1.86
N HIS A 60 6.98 -1.10 1.45
CA HIS A 60 6.55 0.23 1.83
C HIS A 60 5.63 0.79 0.75
N PHE A 61 4.50 1.36 1.17
CA PHE A 61 3.58 2.04 0.27
C PHE A 61 3.17 3.42 0.79
N ALA A 62 2.91 4.35 -0.13
CA ALA A 62 2.35 5.65 0.18
C ALA A 62 1.43 6.15 -0.93
N PHE A 63 0.20 6.51 -0.57
CA PHE A 63 -0.77 7.17 -1.44
C PHE A 63 -0.72 8.69 -1.23
N HIS A 64 -0.69 9.42 -2.34
CA HIS A 64 -0.81 10.87 -2.38
C HIS A 64 -1.93 11.27 -3.35
N ASN A 65 -2.59 12.39 -3.12
CA ASN A 65 -3.57 12.93 -4.06
C ASN A 65 -2.90 13.66 -5.23
N SER A 66 -3.70 14.26 -6.12
CA SER A 66 -3.22 15.05 -7.26
C SER A 66 -2.38 16.28 -6.88
N GLU A 67 -2.56 16.81 -5.67
CA GLU A 67 -1.79 17.92 -5.10
C GLU A 67 -0.54 17.42 -4.35
N ASN A 68 -0.23 16.12 -4.47
CA ASN A 68 0.87 15.45 -3.77
C ASN A 68 0.75 15.50 -2.23
N ALA A 69 -0.45 15.75 -1.71
CA ALA A 69 -0.72 15.69 -0.27
C ALA A 69 -0.87 14.23 0.18
N PRO A 70 -0.32 13.84 1.35
CA PRO A 70 -0.30 12.44 1.77
C PRO A 70 -1.69 11.99 2.24
N CYS A 71 -2.21 10.92 1.63
CA CYS A 71 -3.50 10.34 1.97
C CYS A 71 -3.35 9.19 2.97
N SER A 72 -2.50 8.22 2.64
CA SER A 72 -2.21 7.09 3.51
C SER A 72 -0.84 6.52 3.23
N SER A 73 -0.27 5.83 4.20
CA SER A 73 0.98 5.11 4.03
C SER A 73 1.04 3.91 4.95
N GLY A 74 1.88 2.95 4.61
CA GLY A 74 2.09 1.80 5.45
C GLY A 74 3.27 0.94 5.06
N ARG A 75 3.49 -0.08 5.88
CA ARG A 75 4.53 -1.09 5.69
C ARG A 75 3.99 -2.47 5.96
N VAL A 76 4.09 -3.31 4.96
CA VAL A 76 3.66 -4.71 4.95
C VAL A 76 4.90 -5.59 5.04
N VAL A 77 4.84 -6.64 5.84
CA VAL A 77 5.80 -7.75 5.83
C VAL A 77 5.23 -8.83 4.94
N LEU A 78 6.05 -9.28 4.00
CA LEU A 78 5.75 -10.41 3.14
C LEU A 78 6.57 -11.61 3.63
N GLU A 79 6.03 -12.81 3.51
CA GLU A 79 6.80 -14.01 3.77
C GLU A 79 7.78 -14.18 2.62
N GLY A 80 9.09 -14.30 2.91
CA GLY A 80 10.05 -14.61 1.87
C GLY A 80 9.64 -15.94 1.20
N ALA A 81 9.81 -16.05 -0.11
CA ALA A 81 9.69 -17.35 -0.76
C ALA A 81 10.68 -18.29 -0.05
N HIS A 82 10.15 -19.25 0.72
CA HIS A 82 10.96 -20.19 1.49
C HIS A 82 12.02 -20.81 0.56
N ALA A 83 13.28 -20.74 1.01
CA ALA A 83 14.41 -21.43 0.38
C ALA A 83 14.37 -22.93 0.66
#